data_AF-A0A4Y2FFG3-F1
#
_entry.id   AF-A0A4Y2FFG3-F1
#
_cell.length_a   1.000
_cell.length_b   1.000
_cell.length_c   1.000
_cell.angle_alpha   90.00
_cell.angle_beta   90.00
_cell.angle_gamma   90.00
#
_symmetry.space_group_name_H-M   'P 1'
#
loop_
_entity.id
_entity.type
_entity.pdbx_description
1 polymer ?
#
loop_
_entity_poly.entity_id
_entity_poly.type
_entity_poly.pdbx_seq_one_letter_code
_entity_poly.pdbx_strand_id
1 'polypeptide(L)'
;MGTLSMPIDEAAETPKCSPGTSNTVSPFDISPVPNIKKRTSTRGRKATRSSLITGSPYKDQLTKSLEKRAPKKTSLSVPGVRNRPGGRGGKTKGLQKKKIRPTKRYDSSSDS
;
A
#
# COMPACT_ATOMS: atom_id res chain seq x y z
N MET A 1 -27.38 -5.02 59.43
CA MET A 1 -27.50 -5.12 57.97
C MET A 1 -26.17 -4.72 57.35
N GLY A 2 -25.26 -5.67 57.16
CA GLY A 2 -23.94 -5.40 56.58
C GLY A 2 -23.89 -5.88 55.13
N THR A 3 -23.54 -4.99 54.20
CA THR A 3 -23.33 -5.33 52.79
C THR A 3 -21.90 -5.86 52.60
N LEU A 4 -21.76 -7.09 52.11
CA LEU A 4 -20.47 -7.65 51.71
C LEU A 4 -20.08 -7.08 50.35
N SER A 5 -19.01 -6.28 50.30
CA SER A 5 -18.42 -5.78 49.05
C SER A 5 -17.53 -6.88 48.44
N MET A 6 -17.84 -7.29 47.21
CA MET A 6 -16.94 -8.15 46.43
C MET A 6 -15.76 -7.31 45.89
N PRO A 7 -14.50 -7.79 45.98
CA PRO A 7 -13.39 -7.17 45.28
C PRO A 7 -13.51 -7.46 43.78
N ILE A 8 -13.40 -6.43 42.96
CA ILE A 8 -13.28 -6.56 41.51
C ILE A 8 -11.78 -6.65 41.24
N ASP A 9 -11.28 -7.87 41.02
CA ASP A 9 -9.95 -8.06 40.49
C ASP A 9 -9.94 -7.52 39.06
N GLU A 10 -9.22 -6.42 38.85
CA GLU A 10 -8.91 -5.81 37.55
C GLU A 10 -7.93 -6.71 36.79
N ALA A 11 -8.35 -7.93 36.46
CA ALA A 11 -7.73 -8.68 35.39
C ALA A 11 -8.23 -8.06 34.09
N ALA A 12 -7.49 -7.08 33.57
CA ALA A 12 -7.61 -6.63 32.20
C ALA A 12 -7.22 -7.80 31.27
N GLU A 13 -8.15 -8.75 31.09
CA GLU A 13 -8.07 -9.73 30.04
C GLU A 13 -8.13 -8.97 28.71
N THR A 14 -6.94 -8.69 28.17
CA THR A 14 -6.78 -8.61 26.72
C THR A 14 -7.49 -9.84 26.14
N PRO A 15 -8.42 -9.69 25.18
CA PRO A 15 -9.03 -10.85 24.55
C PRO A 15 -7.89 -11.63 23.88
N LYS A 16 -7.42 -12.69 24.54
CA LYS A 16 -6.43 -13.60 23.98
C LYS A 16 -7.17 -14.42 22.93
N CYS A 17 -7.05 -13.97 21.69
CA CYS A 17 -7.48 -14.72 20.53
C CYS A 17 -6.63 -16.01 20.48
N SER A 18 -7.26 -17.12 20.87
CA SER A 18 -6.72 -18.46 20.66
C SER A 18 -6.49 -18.65 19.15
N PRO A 19 -5.35 -19.18 18.69
CA PRO A 19 -5.13 -19.43 17.28
C PRO A 19 -6.03 -20.59 16.82
N GLY A 20 -7.28 -20.27 16.48
CA GLY A 20 -8.20 -21.15 15.78
C GLY A 20 -7.69 -21.37 14.36
N THR A 21 -7.78 -22.61 13.87
CA THR A 21 -7.29 -23.04 12.55
C THR A 21 -8.13 -22.53 11.38
N SER A 22 -9.20 -21.77 11.64
CA SER A 22 -10.02 -21.13 10.62
C SER A 22 -9.39 -19.80 10.19
N ASN A 23 -9.18 -19.59 8.89
CA ASN A 23 -8.70 -18.32 8.30
C ASN A 23 -9.72 -17.15 8.42
N THR A 24 -10.66 -17.24 9.36
CA THR A 24 -11.74 -16.28 9.58
C THR A 24 -11.20 -15.13 10.41
N VAL A 25 -11.00 -13.97 9.79
CA VAL A 25 -10.59 -12.75 10.50
C VAL A 25 -11.84 -12.06 11.05
N SER A 26 -11.90 -11.91 12.37
CA SER A 26 -12.94 -11.15 13.04
C SER A 26 -12.62 -9.66 13.01
N PRO A 27 -13.63 -8.76 12.97
CA PRO A 27 -13.40 -7.31 13.10
C PRO A 27 -12.62 -6.93 14.37
N PHE A 28 -12.76 -7.70 15.45
CA PHE A 28 -12.06 -7.49 16.71
C PHE A 28 -10.56 -7.79 16.65
N ASP A 29 -10.11 -8.56 15.66
CA ASP A 29 -8.69 -8.86 15.49
C ASP A 29 -7.93 -7.68 14.85
N ILE A 30 -8.64 -6.65 14.38
CA ILE A 30 -8.06 -5.47 13.73
C ILE A 30 -7.77 -4.42 14.80
N SER A 31 -6.48 -4.12 15.01
CA SER A 31 -6.00 -3.18 16.02
C SER A 31 -5.03 -2.15 15.44
N PRO A 32 -5.10 -0.87 15.86
CA PRO A 32 -6.18 -0.26 16.65
C PRO A 32 -7.46 -0.13 15.83
N VAL A 33 -8.58 0.22 16.49
CA VAL A 33 -9.85 0.45 15.80
C VAL A 33 -9.65 1.49 14.68
N PRO A 34 -9.89 1.12 13.41
CA PRO A 34 -9.56 1.98 12.29
C PRO A 34 -10.37 3.27 12.31
N ASN A 35 -9.70 4.43 12.42
CA ASN A 35 -10.37 5.72 12.34
C ASN A 35 -10.66 6.10 10.87
N ILE A 36 -11.93 5.99 10.47
CA ILE A 36 -12.37 6.23 9.10
C ILE A 36 -12.58 7.73 8.85
N LYS A 37 -11.59 8.35 8.22
CA LYS A 37 -11.62 9.76 7.81
C LYS A 37 -11.91 9.91 6.32
N LYS A 38 -12.50 11.04 5.92
CA LYS A 38 -12.68 11.39 4.51
C LYS A 38 -11.32 11.74 3.90
N ARG A 39 -10.96 11.11 2.78
CA ARG A 39 -9.71 11.33 2.07
C ARG A 39 -10.00 11.62 0.59
N THR A 40 -9.25 12.55 0.02
CA THR A 40 -9.29 12.88 -1.40
C THR A 40 -8.34 11.95 -2.16
N SER A 41 -8.67 11.59 -3.41
CA SER A 41 -7.78 10.78 -4.26
C SER A 41 -6.94 11.67 -5.16
N THR A 42 -5.75 11.20 -5.55
CA THR A 42 -4.86 11.92 -6.47
C THR A 42 -5.27 11.81 -7.94
N ARG A 43 -6.08 10.81 -8.30
CA ARG A 43 -6.48 10.53 -9.70
C ARG A 43 -7.91 10.99 -10.02
N GLY A 44 -8.32 12.15 -9.51
CA GLY A 44 -9.62 12.76 -9.84
C GLY A 44 -10.87 11.97 -9.43
N ARG A 45 -10.74 10.88 -8.66
CA ARG A 45 -11.89 10.17 -8.09
C ARG A 45 -12.47 10.98 -6.94
N LYS A 46 -13.78 10.87 -6.75
CA LYS A 46 -14.50 11.50 -5.65
C LYS A 46 -13.92 11.08 -4.29
N ALA A 47 -14.00 11.99 -3.33
CA ALA A 47 -13.48 11.75 -1.99
C ALA A 47 -14.33 10.71 -1.26
N THR A 48 -13.66 9.76 -0.60
CA THR A 48 -14.30 8.64 0.11
C THR A 48 -13.75 8.53 1.53
N ARG A 49 -14.48 7.86 2.42
CA ARG A 49 -14.09 7.58 3.80
C ARG A 49 -13.26 6.30 3.87
N SER A 50 -12.01 6.37 4.35
CA SER A 50 -11.13 5.20 4.49
C SER A 50 -10.06 5.38 5.58
N SER A 51 -9.47 4.27 6.01
CA SER A 51 -8.38 4.20 7.00
C SER A 51 -7.31 3.21 6.52
N LEU A 52 -6.09 3.35 7.04
CA LEU A 52 -5.03 2.36 6.85
C LEU A 52 -5.05 1.40 8.04
N ILE A 53 -5.04 0.10 7.77
CA ILE A 53 -5.01 -0.94 8.81
C ILE A 53 -3.55 -1.26 9.12
N THR A 54 -3.13 -1.03 10.37
CA THR A 54 -1.73 -1.19 10.80
C THR A 54 -1.46 -2.47 11.57
N GLY A 55 -2.45 -3.02 12.27
CA GLY A 55 -2.37 -4.31 12.94
C GLY A 55 -3.58 -5.16 12.56
N SER A 56 -3.36 -6.18 11.75
CA SER A 56 -4.35 -7.21 11.48
C SER A 56 -3.65 -8.56 11.34
N PRO A 57 -4.31 -9.67 11.68
CA PRO A 57 -3.74 -11.01 11.51
C PRO A 57 -3.29 -11.25 10.07
N TYR A 58 -4.01 -10.68 9.10
CA TYR A 58 -3.68 -10.75 7.69
C TYR A 58 -2.33 -10.07 7.36
N LYS A 59 -2.05 -8.90 7.94
CA LYS A 59 -0.76 -8.22 7.74
C LYS A 59 0.40 -9.08 8.21
N ASP A 60 0.25 -9.74 9.35
CA ASP A 60 1.31 -10.56 9.94
C ASP A 60 1.53 -11.86 9.15
N GLN A 61 0.46 -12.45 8.60
CA GLN A 61 0.57 -13.58 7.67
C GLN A 61 1.26 -13.19 6.36
N LEU A 62 0.90 -12.03 5.80
CA LEU A 62 1.52 -11.49 4.58
C LEU A 62 3.01 -11.24 4.77
N THR A 63 3.40 -10.56 5.85
CA THR A 63 4.82 -10.27 6.13
C THR A 63 5.62 -11.55 6.28
N LYS A 64 5.15 -12.52 7.08
CA LYS A 64 5.78 -13.85 7.20
C LYS A 64 5.87 -14.58 5.86
N SER A 65 4.86 -14.49 5.00
CA SER A 65 4.87 -15.09 3.65
C SER A 65 5.92 -14.45 2.75
N LEU A 66 6.04 -13.12 2.78
CA LEU A 66 7.02 -12.37 2.01
C LEU A 66 8.45 -12.65 2.49
N GLU A 67 8.67 -12.73 3.81
CA GLU A 67 9.96 -13.11 4.39
C GLU A 67 10.37 -14.53 3.99
N LYS A 68 9.42 -15.48 3.97
CA LYS A 68 9.66 -16.84 3.48
C LYS A 68 10.00 -16.90 1.98
N ARG A 69 9.40 -16.00 1.18
CA ARG A 69 9.61 -15.90 -0.27
C ARG A 69 10.84 -15.07 -0.64
N ALA A 70 11.36 -14.27 0.29
CA ALA A 70 12.56 -13.49 0.05
C ALA A 70 13.67 -14.44 -0.42
N PRO A 71 14.44 -14.08 -1.46
CA PRO A 71 15.51 -14.93 -1.94
C PRO A 71 16.45 -15.16 -0.75
N LYS A 72 16.48 -16.40 -0.26
CA LYS A 72 17.51 -16.85 0.67
C LYS A 72 18.82 -16.48 -0.02
N LYS A 73 19.65 -15.65 0.62
CA LYS A 73 20.99 -15.35 0.14
C LYS A 73 21.76 -16.67 0.20
N THR A 74 21.59 -17.51 -0.82
CA THR A 74 22.45 -18.64 -1.08
C THR A 74 23.79 -18.00 -1.47
N SER A 75 24.82 -18.28 -0.68
CA SER A 75 26.18 -17.73 -0.84
C SER A 75 26.91 -18.27 -2.09
N LEU A 76 26.17 -18.61 -3.14
CA LEU A 76 26.69 -19.17 -4.37
C LEU A 76 26.17 -18.36 -5.56
N SER A 77 26.74 -17.17 -5.70
CA SER A 77 26.82 -16.48 -6.99
C SER A 77 28.26 -16.09 -7.18
N VAL A 78 29.06 -17.02 -7.72
CA VAL A 78 30.30 -16.68 -8.41
C VAL A 78 29.97 -15.54 -9.37
N PRO A 79 30.66 -14.38 -9.33
CA PRO A 79 30.45 -13.33 -10.32
C PRO A 79 30.92 -13.87 -11.67
N GLY A 80 30.02 -14.51 -12.40
CA GLY A 80 30.23 -14.94 -13.77
C GLY A 80 30.47 -13.70 -14.61
N VAL A 81 31.75 -13.48 -14.93
CA VAL A 81 32.33 -12.50 -15.85
C VAL A 81 31.35 -12.17 -16.98
N ARG A 82 30.66 -11.03 -16.87
CA ARG A 82 29.92 -10.45 -17.98
C ARG A 82 30.86 -9.51 -18.73
N ASN A 83 31.64 -10.06 -19.65
CA ASN A 83 32.23 -9.29 -20.75
C ASN A 83 31.11 -8.91 -21.72
N ARG A 84 30.30 -7.92 -21.33
CA ARG A 84 29.30 -7.33 -22.22
C ARG A 84 29.94 -6.02 -22.73
N PRO A 85 30.26 -5.90 -24.02
CA PRO A 85 30.86 -4.66 -24.54
C PRO A 85 29.89 -3.51 -24.26
N GLY A 86 30.34 -2.55 -23.46
CA GLY A 86 29.58 -1.40 -23.02
C GLY A 86 29.31 -0.43 -24.16
N GLY A 87 28.33 -0.74 -25.00
CA GLY A 87 27.87 0.15 -26.06
C GLY A 87 26.66 0.98 -25.63
N ARG A 88 26.85 2.04 -24.83
CA ARG A 88 25.85 3.12 -24.67
C ARG A 88 26.50 4.49 -24.49
N GLY A 89 27.21 4.95 -25.52
CA GLY A 89 27.47 6.38 -25.72
C GLY A 89 26.28 7.02 -26.43
N GLY A 90 25.26 7.44 -25.67
CA GLY A 90 24.05 8.06 -26.22
C GLY A 90 23.65 9.30 -25.43
N LYS A 91 24.43 10.38 -25.53
CA LYS A 91 23.95 11.70 -25.09
C LYS A 91 23.13 12.30 -26.21
N THR A 92 21.81 12.16 -26.17
CA THR A 92 20.94 13.02 -26.98
C THR A 92 20.95 14.42 -26.34
N LYS A 93 21.68 15.35 -26.96
CA LYS A 93 21.49 16.78 -26.71
C LYS A 93 20.05 17.13 -27.10
N GLY A 94 19.40 17.91 -26.24
CA GLY A 94 17.95 18.04 -26.14
C GLY A 94 17.19 18.28 -27.45
N LEU A 95 15.99 17.74 -27.49
CA LEU A 95 14.96 18.09 -28.46
C LEU A 95 14.69 19.61 -28.34
N GLN A 96 15.14 20.40 -29.32
CA GLN A 96 14.70 21.78 -29.40
C GLN A 96 13.20 21.78 -29.73
N LYS A 97 12.38 22.21 -28.77
CA LYS A 97 10.94 22.39 -28.97
C LYS A 97 10.74 23.35 -30.14
N LYS A 98 10.26 22.85 -31.29
CA LYS A 98 9.74 23.71 -32.35
C LYS A 98 8.50 24.42 -31.78
N LYS A 99 8.54 25.75 -31.74
CA LYS A 99 7.40 26.59 -31.31
C LYS A 99 6.32 26.48 -32.39
N ILE A 100 5.27 25.72 -32.11
CA ILE A 100 4.11 25.59 -32.99
C ILE A 100 3.47 26.98 -33.09
N ARG A 101 3.38 27.53 -34.30
CA ARG A 101 2.61 28.75 -34.56
C ARG A 101 1.12 28.38 -34.59
N PRO A 102 0.21 29.23 -34.07
CA PRO A 102 -1.22 28.96 -34.15
C PRO A 102 -1.65 28.87 -35.62
N THR A 103 -2.22 27.74 -36.01
CA THR A 103 -2.91 27.58 -37.28
C THR A 103 -4.24 28.31 -37.19
N LYS A 104 -4.50 29.23 -38.13
CA LYS A 104 -5.79 29.90 -38.28
C LYS A 104 -6.85 28.82 -38.49
N ARG A 105 -7.83 28.72 -37.59
CA ARG A 105 -9.04 27.93 -37.84
C ARG A 105 -9.90 28.71 -38.82
N TYR A 106 -10.25 28.11 -39.94
CA TYR A 106 -11.24 28.64 -40.86
C TYR A 106 -12.61 28.40 -40.23
N ASP A 107 -13.32 29.49 -39.93
CA ASP A 107 -14.69 29.45 -39.42
C ASP A 107 -15.62 29.60 -40.61
N SER A 108 -16.19 28.48 -41.06
CA SER A 108 -17.23 28.48 -42.10
C SER A 108 -18.59 28.65 -41.42
N SER A 109 -18.98 29.90 -41.15
CA SER A 109 -20.40 30.20 -41.00
C SER A 109 -21.03 30.23 -42.40
N SER A 110 -21.67 29.13 -42.79
CA SER A 110 -22.58 29.15 -43.94
C SER A 110 -24.00 29.30 -43.41
N ASP A 111 -24.50 30.53 -43.47
CA ASP A 111 -25.92 30.86 -43.51
C ASP A 111 -26.41 30.58 -44.93
N SER A 112 -27.38 29.67 -45.09
CA SER A 112 -28.46 29.64 -46.11
C SER A 112 -29.31 28.38 -45.93
#